data_AF-A0A1M7GWJ5-F1
#
_entry.id   AF-A0A1M7GWJ5-F1
#
_cell.length_a   1.000
_cell.length_b   1.000
_cell.length_c   1.000
_cell.angle_alpha   90.00
_cell.angle_beta   90.00
_cell.angle_gamma   90.00
#
_symmetry.space_group_name_H-M   'P 1'
#
loop_
_entity.id
_entity.type
_entity.pdbx_description
1 polymer ?
#
loop_
_entity_poly.entity_id
_entity_poly.type
_entity_poly.pdbx_seq_one_letter_code
_entity_poly.pdbx_strand_id
1 'polypeptide(L)'
;MNSKNTKPVLLFDVNETLLDMTPLKNAINTLLEEPLAFKIWFGMVLHYSLVDNCTNQYHDFSAIGAAMLEMAATSLNKTITADEIKKTLSIIRNLKAYPDVLKGLQLLKENGFRLATLTNSPENALKEQLIN
;
A
#
# COMPACT_ATOMS: atom_id res chain seq x y z
N MET A 1 38.54 -10.13 13.21
CA MET A 1 37.50 -10.54 14.19
C MET A 1 36.16 -10.09 13.65
N ASN A 2 35.27 -11.03 13.28
CA ASN A 2 33.92 -10.72 12.83
C ASN A 2 33.13 -10.16 14.02
N SER A 3 32.94 -8.85 14.07
CA SER A 3 31.90 -8.24 14.89
C SER A 3 30.57 -8.85 14.43
N LYS A 4 29.96 -9.72 15.26
CA LYS A 4 28.57 -10.12 15.07
C LYS A 4 27.78 -8.82 15.02
N ASN A 5 27.17 -8.49 13.87
CA ASN A 5 26.28 -7.35 13.80
C ASN A 5 25.10 -7.61 14.76
N THR A 6 25.16 -7.01 15.95
CA THR A 6 24.18 -7.21 17.03
C THR A 6 22.95 -6.34 16.87
N LYS A 7 22.94 -5.44 15.88
CA LYS A 7 21.78 -4.58 15.61
C LYS A 7 20.63 -5.43 15.05
N PRO A 8 19.39 -5.19 15.52
CA PRO A 8 18.22 -5.85 14.97
C PRO A 8 18.03 -5.46 13.49
N VAL A 9 17.27 -6.29 12.78
CA VAL A 9 16.73 -5.91 11.46
C VAL A 9 15.52 -5.02 11.70
N LEU A 10 15.45 -3.91 10.98
CA LEU A 10 14.27 -3.06 10.94
C LEU A 10 13.47 -3.43 9.68
N LEU A 11 12.26 -3.92 9.89
CA LEU A 11 11.30 -4.22 8.83
C LEU A 11 10.35 -3.03 8.69
N PHE A 12 10.23 -2.52 7.48
CA PHE A 12 9.34 -1.41 7.16
C PHE A 12 8.16 -1.92 6.35
N ASP A 13 6.96 -1.57 6.80
CA ASP A 13 5.82 -1.52 5.89
C ASP A 13 6.06 -0.47 4.80
N VAL A 14 5.41 -0.62 3.65
CA VAL A 14 5.68 0.16 2.43
C VAL A 14 4.57 1.18 2.17
N ASN A 15 3.33 0.70 2.01
CA ASN A 15 2.20 1.56 1.66
C ASN A 15 1.86 2.44 2.87
N GLU A 16 1.68 3.75 2.68
CA GLU A 16 1.37 4.73 3.75
C GLU A 16 2.50 4.97 4.78
N THR A 17 3.40 4.00 5.03
CA THR A 17 4.56 4.17 5.90
C THR A 17 5.74 4.81 5.18
N LEU A 18 6.18 4.23 4.04
CA LEU A 18 7.28 4.78 3.25
C LEU A 18 6.77 5.63 2.08
N LEU A 19 5.66 5.22 1.48
CA LEU A 19 5.11 5.84 0.27
C LEU A 19 3.91 6.73 0.60
N ASP A 20 3.90 7.92 0.00
CA ASP A 20 2.80 8.88 0.14
C ASP A 20 1.56 8.42 -0.63
N MET A 21 0.54 8.02 0.11
CA MET A 21 -0.74 7.56 -0.43
C MET A 21 -1.65 8.71 -0.91
N THR A 22 -1.27 9.97 -0.72
CA THR A 22 -2.08 11.15 -1.09
C THR A 22 -2.57 11.14 -2.55
N PRO A 23 -1.77 10.78 -3.56
CA PRO A 23 -2.25 10.70 -4.95
C PRO A 23 -3.38 9.69 -5.14
N LEU A 24 -3.26 8.50 -4.55
CA LEU A 24 -4.29 7.46 -4.63
C LEU A 24 -5.55 7.87 -3.86
N LYS A 25 -5.37 8.46 -2.67
CA LYS A 25 -6.46 9.03 -1.87
C LYS A 25 -7.27 10.04 -2.65
N ASN A 26 -6.60 11.01 -3.29
CA ASN A 26 -7.27 12.02 -4.09
C ASN A 26 -8.02 11.41 -5.28
N ALA A 27 -7.41 10.42 -5.95
CA ALA A 27 -8.03 9.74 -7.08
C ALA A 27 -9.29 8.96 -6.69
N ILE A 28 -9.27 8.19 -5.60
CA ILE A 28 -10.43 7.43 -5.12
C ILE A 28 -11.55 8.37 -4.64
N ASN A 29 -11.20 9.40 -3.87
CA ASN A 29 -12.17 10.40 -3.41
C ASN A 29 -12.84 11.13 -4.59
N THR A 30 -12.09 11.42 -5.65
CA THR A 30 -12.63 12.06 -6.86
C THR A 30 -13.51 11.08 -7.64
N LEU A 31 -13.06 9.84 -7.86
CA LEU A 31 -13.80 8.83 -8.61
C LEU A 31 -15.17 8.54 -7.99
N LEU A 32 -15.23 8.49 -6.65
CA LEU A 32 -16.46 8.19 -5.93
C LEU A 32 -17.22 9.44 -5.47
N GLU A 33 -16.74 10.63 -5.82
CA GLU A 33 -17.31 11.93 -5.43
C GLU A 33 -17.64 12.02 -3.93
N GLU A 34 -16.81 11.42 -3.09
CA GLU A 34 -17.04 11.28 -1.65
C GLU A 34 -15.72 11.54 -0.89
N PRO A 35 -15.63 12.60 -0.07
CA PRO A 35 -14.38 12.99 0.60
C PRO A 35 -13.75 11.92 1.50
N LEU A 36 -14.55 10.96 1.99
CA LEU A 36 -14.06 9.87 2.84
C LEU A 36 -13.92 8.52 2.11
N ALA A 37 -14.11 8.49 0.79
CA ALA A 37 -14.14 7.25 0.02
C ALA A 37 -12.86 6.42 0.14
N PHE A 38 -11.68 7.06 0.10
CA PHE A 38 -10.40 6.38 0.31
C PHE A 38 -10.33 5.68 1.68
N LYS A 39 -10.82 6.34 2.74
CA LYS A 39 -10.78 5.79 4.09
C LYS A 39 -11.71 4.57 4.20
N ILE A 40 -12.89 4.64 3.58
CA ILE A 40 -13.83 3.53 3.50
C ILE A 40 -13.20 2.36 2.74
N TRP A 41 -12.74 2.62 1.52
CA TRP A 41 -12.10 1.64 0.66
C TRP A 41 -10.89 0.98 1.32
N PHE A 42 -9.91 1.76 1.81
CA PHE A 42 -8.68 1.21 2.38
C PHE A 42 -8.94 0.42 3.66
N GLY A 43 -9.90 0.87 4.48
CA GLY A 43 -10.39 0.11 5.63
C GLY A 43 -10.99 -1.24 5.23
N MET A 44 -11.78 -1.28 4.15
CA MET A 44 -12.33 -2.53 3.60
C MET A 44 -11.22 -3.44 3.05
N VAL A 45 -10.23 -2.89 2.34
CA VAL A 45 -9.08 -3.67 1.85
C VAL A 45 -8.35 -4.38 2.98
N LEU A 46 -8.01 -3.67 4.06
CA LEU A 46 -7.34 -4.27 5.21
C LEU A 46 -8.23 -5.29 5.93
N HIS A 47 -9.51 -4.99 6.10
CA HIS A 47 -10.46 -5.91 6.73
C HIS A 47 -10.61 -7.21 5.93
N TYR A 48 -10.80 -7.13 4.61
CA TYR A 48 -10.96 -8.31 3.77
C TYR A 48 -9.65 -9.08 3.58
N SER A 49 -8.50 -8.41 3.59
CA SER A 49 -7.20 -9.09 3.65
C SER A 49 -7.06 -9.92 4.93
N LEU A 50 -7.56 -9.42 6.07
CA LEU A 50 -7.60 -10.18 7.32
C LEU A 50 -8.59 -11.35 7.22
N VAL A 51 -9.78 -11.15 6.65
CA VAL A 51 -10.78 -12.22 6.47
C VAL A 51 -10.24 -13.34 5.60
N ASP A 52 -9.57 -13.03 4.49
CA ASP A 52 -8.91 -14.01 3.62
C ASP A 52 -7.95 -14.89 4.43
N ASN A 53 -7.06 -14.25 5.21
CA ASN A 53 -6.11 -14.95 6.05
C ASN A 53 -6.82 -15.82 7.13
N CYS A 54 -7.83 -15.28 7.81
CA CYS A 54 -8.60 -15.99 8.83
C CYS A 54 -9.41 -17.18 8.28
N THR A 55 -9.75 -17.14 7.00
CA THR A 55 -10.51 -18.20 6.30
C THR A 55 -9.62 -19.12 5.46
N ASN A 56 -8.29 -18.98 5.60
CA ASN A 56 -7.29 -19.74 4.86
C ASN A 56 -7.49 -19.66 3.34
N GLN A 57 -7.91 -18.49 2.86
CA GLN A 57 -7.96 -18.11 1.45
C GLN A 57 -6.81 -17.15 1.14
N TYR A 58 -6.44 -17.06 -0.13
CA TYR A 58 -5.45 -16.10 -0.58
C TYR A 58 -5.88 -15.47 -1.89
N HIS A 59 -6.16 -14.17 -1.83
CA HIS A 59 -6.15 -13.28 -2.98
C HIS A 59 -5.07 -12.22 -2.75
N ASP A 60 -4.38 -11.83 -3.82
CA ASP A 60 -3.37 -10.79 -3.68
C ASP A 60 -4.02 -9.44 -3.35
N PHE A 61 -3.21 -8.54 -2.78
CA PHE A 61 -3.68 -7.23 -2.33
C PHE A 61 -4.26 -6.36 -3.45
N SER A 62 -3.86 -6.59 -4.71
CA SER A 62 -4.40 -5.86 -5.86
C SER A 62 -5.81 -6.36 -6.20
N ALA A 63 -6.03 -7.68 -6.16
CA ALA A 63 -7.34 -8.28 -6.37
C ALA A 63 -8.34 -7.86 -5.29
N ILE A 64 -7.93 -7.91 -4.01
CA ILE A 64 -8.75 -7.41 -2.89
C ILE A 64 -9.01 -5.90 -3.06
N GLY A 65 -7.97 -5.13 -3.40
CA GLY A 65 -8.07 -3.69 -3.69
C GLY A 65 -9.16 -3.36 -4.72
N ALA A 66 -9.20 -4.08 -5.83
CA ALA A 66 -10.17 -3.89 -6.89
C ALA A 66 -11.60 -4.25 -6.44
N ALA A 67 -11.77 -5.44 -5.85
CA ALA A 67 -13.08 -5.90 -5.38
C ALA A 67 -13.66 -4.96 -4.30
N MET A 68 -12.82 -4.47 -3.39
CA MET A 68 -13.26 -3.54 -2.35
C MET A 68 -13.60 -2.16 -2.90
N LEU A 69 -12.99 -1.72 -4.01
CA LEU A 69 -13.34 -0.44 -4.64
C LEU A 69 -14.71 -0.51 -5.29
N GLU A 70 -15.02 -1.63 -5.96
CA GLU A 70 -16.35 -1.90 -6.49
C GLU A 70 -17.41 -1.97 -5.38
N MET A 71 -17.10 -2.65 -4.26
CA MET A 71 -18.00 -2.74 -3.12
C MET A 71 -18.21 -1.38 -2.42
N ALA A 72 -17.15 -0.57 -2.30
CA ALA A 72 -17.23 0.78 -1.74
C ALA A 72 -18.10 1.69 -2.62
N ALA A 73 -17.92 1.63 -3.95
CA ALA A 73 -18.75 2.36 -4.90
C ALA A 73 -20.23 1.98 -4.77
N THR A 74 -20.51 0.67 -4.73
CA THR A 74 -21.87 0.14 -4.54
C THR A 74 -22.48 0.65 -3.23
N SER A 75 -21.73 0.62 -2.13
CA SER A 75 -22.17 1.11 -0.81
C SER A 75 -22.46 2.62 -0.78
N LEU A 76 -21.82 3.38 -1.67
CA LEU A 76 -22.01 4.82 -1.84
C LEU A 76 -23.02 5.19 -2.96
N ASN A 77 -23.73 4.20 -3.52
CA ASN A 77 -24.63 4.36 -4.66
C ASN A 77 -23.95 4.97 -5.90
N LYS A 78 -22.69 4.61 -6.14
CA LYS A 78 -21.90 5.02 -7.30
C LYS A 78 -21.73 3.85 -8.26
N THR A 79 -21.72 4.16 -9.56
CA THR A 79 -21.42 3.21 -10.62
C THR A 79 -20.05 3.55 -11.20
N ILE A 80 -19.14 2.57 -11.18
CA ILE A 80 -17.80 2.70 -11.76
C ILE A 80 -17.53 1.47 -12.62
N THR A 81 -16.69 1.63 -13.64
CA THR A 81 -16.29 0.59 -14.56
C THR A 81 -15.03 -0.14 -14.07
N ALA A 82 -14.81 -1.36 -14.56
CA ALA A 82 -13.58 -2.10 -14.30
C ALA A 82 -12.32 -1.33 -14.78
N ASP A 83 -12.43 -0.58 -15.87
CA ASP A 83 -11.33 0.24 -16.39
C ASP A 83 -11.01 1.43 -15.47
N GLU A 84 -12.02 2.07 -14.89
CA GLU A 84 -11.82 3.14 -13.90
C GLU A 84 -11.18 2.62 -12.61
N ILE A 85 -11.60 1.45 -12.13
CA ILE A 85 -10.98 0.76 -10.99
C ILE A 85 -9.50 0.50 -11.30
N LYS A 86 -9.22 -0.16 -12.43
CA LYS A 86 -7.86 -0.52 -12.83
C LYS A 86 -6.97 0.71 -12.98
N LYS A 87 -7.47 1.75 -13.66
CA LYS A 87 -6.74 3.01 -13.86
C LYS A 87 -6.43 3.68 -12.52
N THR A 88 -7.42 3.78 -11.63
CA THR A 88 -7.26 4.42 -10.32
C THR A 88 -6.27 3.67 -9.45
N LEU A 89 -6.39 2.35 -9.35
CA LEU A 89 -5.50 1.54 -8.51
C LEU A 89 -4.07 1.44 -9.06
N SER A 90 -3.86 1.64 -10.36
CA SER A 90 -2.51 1.66 -10.94
C SER A 90 -1.60 2.77 -10.36
N ILE A 91 -2.19 3.82 -9.78
CA ILE A 91 -1.47 4.93 -9.14
C ILE A 91 -0.55 4.42 -8.02
N ILE A 92 -0.95 3.36 -7.29
CA ILE A 92 -0.19 2.82 -6.15
C ILE A 92 1.23 2.37 -6.53
N ARG A 93 1.44 2.03 -7.81
CA ARG A 93 2.73 1.57 -8.36
C ARG A 93 3.74 2.69 -8.56
N ASN A 94 3.29 3.94 -8.58
CA ASN A 94 4.10 5.12 -8.91
C ASN A 94 4.14 6.15 -7.77
N LEU A 95 3.78 5.72 -6.55
CA LEU A 95 3.81 6.60 -5.38
C LEU A 95 5.25 6.95 -5.01
N LYS A 96 5.44 8.20 -4.58
CA LYS A 96 6.73 8.70 -4.13
C LYS A 96 6.91 8.45 -2.64
N ALA A 97 8.14 8.26 -2.21
CA ALA A 97 8.46 8.24 -0.80
C ALA A 97 8.18 9.59 -0.13
N TYR A 98 7.87 9.58 1.17
CA TYR A 98 7.81 10.83 1.94
C TYR A 98 9.18 11.53 1.99
N PRO A 99 9.23 12.88 2.12
CA PRO A 99 10.48 13.63 2.03
C PRO A 99 11.55 13.26 3.06
N ASP A 100 11.15 12.71 4.21
CA ASP A 100 12.03 12.31 5.31
C ASP A 100 12.54 10.86 5.20
N VAL A 101 11.89 10.01 4.40
CA VAL A 101 12.20 8.58 4.29
C VAL A 101 13.63 8.33 3.86
N LEU A 102 14.10 9.00 2.80
CA LEU A 102 15.47 8.79 2.29
C LEU A 102 16.52 9.09 3.38
N LYS A 103 16.37 10.25 4.03
CA LYS A 103 17.28 10.68 5.10
C LYS A 103 17.21 9.72 6.30
N GLY A 104 16.01 9.32 6.71
CA GLY A 104 15.80 8.40 7.82
C GLY A 104 16.43 7.02 7.58
N LEU A 105 16.22 6.44 6.41
CA LEU A 105 16.81 5.15 6.03
C LEU A 105 18.35 5.24 5.94
N GLN A 106 18.90 6.34 5.43
CA GLN A 106 20.35 6.58 5.41
C GLN A 106 20.94 6.59 6.83
N LEU A 107 20.36 7.39 7.72
CA LEU A 107 20.78 7.48 9.13
C LEU A 107 20.76 6.11 9.83
N LEU A 108 19.72 5.31 9.61
CA LEU A 108 19.62 3.97 10.20
C LEU A 108 20.71 3.03 9.65
N LYS A 109 20.96 3.06 8.34
CA LYS A 109 22.00 2.25 7.71
C LYS A 109 23.40 2.64 8.21
N GLU A 110 23.68 3.94 8.31
CA GLU A 110 24.94 4.47 8.86
C GLU A 110 25.16 4.06 10.32
N ASN A 111 24.09 3.88 11.09
CA ASN A 111 24.13 3.41 12.48
C ASN A 111 24.15 1.87 12.61
N GLY A 112 24.40 1.16 11.52
CA GLY A 112 24.63 -0.29 11.49
C GLY A 112 23.38 -1.15 11.48
N PHE A 113 22.19 -0.57 11.34
CA PHE A 113 20.95 -1.33 11.18
C PHE A 113 20.87 -1.98 9.79
N ARG A 114 20.33 -3.20 9.75
CA ARG A 114 19.91 -3.84 8.50
C ARG A 114 18.45 -3.47 8.26
N LEU A 115 18.13 -3.06 7.04
CA LEU A 115 16.80 -2.59 6.66
C LEU A 115 16.22 -3.56 5.63
N ALA A 116 14.95 -3.91 5.77
CA ALA A 116 14.20 -4.64 4.77
C ALA A 116 12.74 -4.16 4.78
N THR A 117 12.01 -4.46 3.71
CA THR A 117 10.57 -4.19 3.63
C THR A 117 9.77 -5.46 3.86
N LEU A 118 8.59 -5.31 4.44
CA LEU A 118 7.57 -6.34 4.56
C LEU A 118 6.22 -5.69 4.25
N THR A 119 5.59 -6.08 3.15
CA THR A 119 4.38 -5.42 2.64
C THR A 119 3.34 -6.45 2.22
N ASN A 120 2.08 -6.01 2.19
CA ASN A 120 0.97 -6.77 1.60
C ASN A 120 0.99 -6.72 0.06
N SER A 121 1.68 -5.74 -0.54
CA SER A 121 1.76 -5.63 -2.01
C SER A 121 2.39 -6.88 -2.64
N PRO A 122 1.87 -7.36 -3.80
CA PRO A 122 2.51 -8.46 -4.53
C PRO A 122 3.89 -8.04 -5.07
N GLU A 123 4.74 -9.03 -5.37
CA GLU A 123 6.15 -8.82 -5.71
C GLU A 123 6.36 -7.86 -6.90
N ASN A 124 5.52 -7.96 -7.94
CA ASN A 124 5.60 -7.09 -9.12
C ASN A 124 5.33 -5.62 -8.77
N ALA A 125 4.29 -5.36 -7.97
CA ALA A 125 3.97 -4.01 -7.51
C ALA A 125 5.08 -3.46 -6.61
N LEU A 126 5.61 -4.29 -5.69
CA LEU A 126 6.71 -3.86 -4.81
C LEU A 126 7.97 -3.48 -5.61
N LYS A 127 8.33 -4.25 -6.64
CA LYS A 127 9.49 -3.93 -7.48
C LYS A 127 9.36 -2.57 -8.15
N GLU A 128 8.18 -2.26 -8.69
CA GLU A 128 7.90 -0.94 -9.28
C GLU A 128 7.95 0.16 -8.21
N GLN A 129 7.34 -0.08 -7.05
CA GLN A 129 7.30 0.86 -5.93
C GLN A 129 8.68 1.24 -5.37
N LEU A 130 9.66 0.33 -5.37
CA LEU A 130 11.00 0.57 -4.83
C LEU A 130 11.98 1.23 -5.82
N ILE A 131 11.60 1.40 -7.09
CA ILE A 131 12.44 2.01 -8.12
C ILE A 131 12.10 3.50 -8.34
N ASN A 132 10.91 3.94 -7.93
CA ASN A 132 10.44 5.32 -8.08
C ASN A 132 11.16 6.32 -7.17
#